data_AF-A0A8B7WBK9-F1
#
_entry.id   AF-A0A8B7WBK9-F1
#
_cell.length_a   1.000
_cell.length_b   1.000
_cell.length_c   1.000
_cell.angle_alpha   90.00
_cell.angle_beta   90.00
_cell.angle_gamma   90.00
#
_symmetry.space_group_name_H-M   'P 1'
#
loop_
_entity.id
_entity.type
_entity.pdbx_description
1 polymer ?
#
loop_
_entity_poly.entity_id
_entity_poly.type
_entity_poly.pdbx_seq_one_letter_code
_entity_poly.pdbx_strand_id
1 'polypeptide(L)'
;MTEHKSERDSIGMSMKGCQINNGFIQNEDIPERNLDPGSSSNTAQHNNVSIAGTNEPDFKALRPYAGMPKEVLFQFSGQARYRVPREILFWLTVASVLLLIGATIAIIAISPKCLDWWQEGPMYQIYPRSFKDSDKDGNGDLKGIQDKLDYISTLNVKTVWITSFFKSSLKDFRYGVEDFQEIDPIFGTMKDFENLVVAIHEKGLKLIIDFIPNHTSDKHAWFQLSRTRSGKYTDYFIWRDCAHENGITVPPNNWLSVYGNSSWHFDEVRKQCYFHQFTKEQPDLNFRNPDVQEEIKEIMQFWLAKGVDGFSFDAVKFLLEAKHLRNEIQVNTSQVPDTVIRYSELHHDFTTTQLGMHDIVRSFRQTMDQYSREPGRYRFMGTEVHAESIDKAMLYYGLPFIQEADFLSTATLLR
;
A
#
# COMPACT_ATOMS: atom_id res chain seq x y z
N MET A 1 54.68 1.09 -31.89
CA MET A 1 54.81 0.01 -30.90
C MET A 1 53.49 -0.13 -30.20
N THR A 2 52.84 -1.23 -30.52
CA THR A 2 51.58 -1.79 -29.98
C THR A 2 51.75 -2.25 -28.54
N GLU A 3 50.71 -2.09 -27.72
CA GLU A 3 50.31 -2.96 -26.58
C GLU A 3 49.22 -2.23 -25.75
N HIS A 4 48.18 -2.84 -25.19
CA HIS A 4 47.50 -4.11 -25.43
C HIS A 4 46.10 -3.96 -24.81
N LYS A 5 45.07 -4.44 -25.50
CA LYS A 5 43.67 -4.46 -25.09
C LYS A 5 43.48 -5.49 -23.96
N SER A 6 42.75 -5.14 -22.91
CA SER A 6 42.24 -6.07 -21.89
C SER A 6 40.75 -5.79 -21.68
N GLU A 7 39.92 -6.41 -22.50
CA GLU A 7 38.49 -6.58 -22.24
C GLU A 7 38.35 -7.70 -21.20
N ARG A 8 37.78 -7.36 -20.05
CA ARG A 8 37.31 -8.33 -19.05
C ARG A 8 35.80 -8.44 -19.25
N ASP A 9 35.36 -9.52 -19.88
CA ASP A 9 33.95 -9.91 -19.94
C ASP A 9 33.49 -10.33 -18.55
N SER A 10 32.76 -9.44 -17.87
CA SER A 10 31.95 -9.80 -16.71
C SER A 10 30.56 -10.21 -17.18
N ILE A 11 30.28 -11.50 -17.12
CA ILE A 11 28.94 -12.07 -17.27
C ILE A 11 28.09 -11.57 -16.09
N GLY A 12 27.43 -10.44 -16.28
CA GLY A 12 26.39 -9.94 -15.39
C GLY A 12 25.13 -10.76 -15.60
N MET A 13 24.76 -11.57 -14.60
CA MET A 13 23.41 -12.15 -14.53
C MET A 13 22.40 -11.02 -14.37
N SER A 14 21.79 -10.63 -15.49
CA SER A 14 20.61 -9.77 -15.51
C SER A 14 19.44 -10.54 -14.91
N MET A 15 19.07 -10.22 -13.66
CA MET A 15 17.73 -10.54 -13.16
C MET A 15 16.74 -9.69 -13.95
N LYS A 16 16.23 -10.25 -15.06
CA LYS A 16 15.18 -9.60 -15.84
C LYS A 16 13.95 -9.45 -14.96
N GLY A 17 13.55 -8.20 -14.76
CA GLY A 17 12.34 -7.81 -14.06
C GLY A 17 11.12 -8.53 -14.62
N CYS A 18 10.19 -8.84 -13.70
CA CYS A 18 8.91 -9.42 -14.00
C CYS A 18 8.12 -8.44 -14.89
N GLN A 19 7.99 -8.75 -16.18
CA GLN A 19 7.09 -8.01 -17.06
C GLN A 19 5.65 -8.35 -16.68
N ILE A 20 4.89 -7.32 -16.34
CA ILE A 20 3.45 -7.39 -16.09
C ILE A 20 2.77 -7.82 -17.40
N ASN A 21 2.09 -8.97 -17.36
CA ASN A 21 1.29 -9.45 -18.49
C ASN A 21 -0.06 -8.72 -18.48
N ASN A 22 -0.26 -7.81 -19.42
CA ASN A 22 -1.57 -7.22 -19.67
C ASN A 22 -2.47 -8.29 -20.28
N GLY A 23 -3.52 -8.68 -19.55
CA GLY A 23 -4.44 -9.75 -19.90
C GLY A 23 -4.97 -9.66 -21.33
N PHE A 24 -5.24 -10.84 -21.89
CA PHE A 24 -5.77 -11.06 -23.24
C PHE A 24 -7.08 -10.29 -23.45
N ILE A 25 -7.11 -9.41 -24.45
CA ILE A 25 -8.33 -8.81 -25.00
C ILE A 25 -8.93 -9.82 -25.98
N GLN A 26 -10.11 -10.37 -25.67
CA GLN A 26 -10.88 -11.21 -26.59
C GLN A 26 -11.48 -10.34 -27.70
N ASN A 27 -11.00 -10.50 -28.93
CA ASN A 27 -11.77 -10.16 -30.12
C ASN A 27 -12.42 -11.45 -30.62
N GLU A 28 -13.69 -11.67 -30.28
CA GLU A 28 -14.55 -12.65 -30.96
C GLU A 28 -15.31 -11.92 -32.06
N ASP A 29 -15.09 -12.31 -33.31
CA ASP A 29 -16.03 -12.11 -34.42
C ASP A 29 -15.60 -12.99 -35.62
N ILE A 30 -16.05 -14.25 -35.65
CA ILE A 30 -16.22 -15.03 -36.88
C ILE A 30 -17.50 -15.87 -36.73
N PRO A 31 -18.53 -15.70 -37.59
CA PRO A 31 -19.76 -16.46 -37.46
C PRO A 31 -19.65 -17.85 -38.11
N GLU A 32 -20.03 -18.87 -37.34
CA GLU A 32 -20.28 -20.23 -37.80
C GLU A 32 -21.49 -20.29 -38.75
N ARG A 33 -21.37 -21.03 -39.85
CA ARG A 33 -22.48 -21.32 -40.76
C ARG A 33 -22.84 -22.80 -40.65
N ASN A 34 -23.94 -23.06 -39.95
CA ASN A 34 -24.58 -24.36 -39.87
C ASN A 34 -25.17 -24.80 -41.22
N LEU A 35 -25.00 -26.08 -41.54
CA LEU A 35 -25.66 -26.80 -42.62
C LEU A 35 -26.99 -27.35 -42.11
N ASP A 36 -28.04 -27.27 -42.93
CA ASP A 36 -29.25 -28.07 -42.80
C ASP A 36 -29.67 -28.66 -44.16
N PRO A 37 -30.39 -29.80 -44.18
CA PRO A 37 -30.58 -30.67 -45.33
C PRO A 37 -31.91 -30.42 -46.07
N GLY A 38 -31.98 -30.69 -47.38
CA GLY A 38 -33.24 -30.61 -48.11
C GLY A 38 -33.18 -30.94 -49.60
N SER A 39 -33.89 -32.02 -49.95
CA SER A 39 -34.25 -32.63 -51.24
C SER A 39 -34.49 -31.74 -52.48
N SER A 40 -34.19 -32.28 -53.67
CA SER A 40 -35.13 -32.61 -54.78
C SER A 40 -34.34 -32.83 -56.10
N SER A 41 -34.27 -34.08 -56.58
CA SER A 41 -34.98 -34.65 -57.75
C SER A 41 -34.57 -34.11 -59.15
N ASN A 42 -33.97 -34.98 -59.97
CA ASN A 42 -34.41 -35.35 -61.34
C ASN A 42 -33.31 -36.19 -62.03
N THR A 43 -33.49 -37.51 -62.19
CA THR A 43 -34.01 -38.27 -63.37
C THR A 43 -33.17 -38.29 -64.65
N ALA A 44 -33.11 -39.50 -65.21
CA ALA A 44 -32.63 -39.94 -66.54
C ALA A 44 -31.10 -40.13 -66.66
N GLN A 45 -30.55 -41.19 -67.23
CA GLN A 45 -31.12 -42.29 -68.03
C GLN A 45 -30.05 -43.39 -68.09
N HIS A 46 -30.45 -44.66 -67.95
CA HIS A 46 -29.63 -45.79 -68.33
C HIS A 46 -29.47 -45.79 -69.86
N ASN A 47 -28.24 -45.76 -70.34
CA ASN A 47 -27.88 -46.30 -71.65
C ASN A 47 -26.56 -47.04 -71.54
N ASN A 48 -26.64 -48.36 -71.68
CA ASN A 48 -25.50 -49.24 -71.90
C ASN A 48 -24.95 -48.97 -73.29
N VAL A 49 -23.71 -48.49 -73.37
CA VAL A 49 -22.86 -48.67 -74.54
C VAL A 49 -21.57 -49.33 -74.06
N SER A 50 -21.43 -50.60 -74.38
CA SER A 50 -20.20 -51.36 -74.26
C SER A 50 -19.17 -50.83 -75.25
N ILE A 51 -18.12 -50.20 -74.75
CA ILE A 51 -16.86 -50.01 -75.50
C ILE A 51 -15.82 -50.94 -74.89
N ALA A 52 -15.18 -51.67 -75.81
CA ALA A 52 -14.21 -52.71 -75.60
C ALA A 52 -13.03 -52.28 -74.72
N GLY A 53 -12.43 -53.30 -74.10
CA GLY A 53 -11.37 -53.20 -73.11
C GLY A 53 -10.27 -52.22 -73.49
N THR A 54 -9.95 -51.38 -72.52
CA THR A 54 -8.62 -50.80 -72.34
C THR A 54 -8.34 -50.89 -70.85
N ASN A 55 -7.58 -51.92 -70.50
CA ASN A 55 -6.77 -52.09 -69.29
C ASN A 55 -7.28 -51.34 -68.04
N GLU A 56 -7.99 -52.06 -67.16
CA GLU A 56 -7.79 -51.79 -65.73
C GLU A 56 -6.26 -51.76 -65.52
N PRO A 57 -5.67 -50.66 -65.00
CA PRO A 57 -4.30 -50.75 -64.56
C PRO A 57 -4.32 -51.83 -63.50
N ASP A 58 -3.62 -52.93 -63.76
CA ASP A 58 -3.33 -53.91 -62.73
C ASP A 58 -2.54 -53.18 -61.63
N PHE A 59 -3.25 -52.67 -60.62
CA PHE A 59 -2.68 -51.90 -59.52
C PHE A 59 -1.73 -52.75 -58.65
N LYS A 60 -1.51 -54.03 -58.99
CA LYS A 60 -0.64 -54.97 -58.26
C LYS A 60 0.87 -54.70 -58.38
N ALA A 61 1.31 -53.62 -59.03
CA ALA A 61 2.72 -53.25 -59.03
C ALA A 61 3.00 -51.73 -58.99
N LEU A 62 2.08 -50.92 -58.45
CA LEU A 62 2.37 -49.49 -58.27
C LEU A 62 3.39 -49.30 -57.15
N ARG A 63 4.62 -48.93 -57.50
CA ARG A 63 5.63 -48.54 -56.52
C ARG A 63 5.30 -47.16 -55.96
N PRO A 64 5.61 -46.88 -54.68
CA PRO A 64 5.44 -45.54 -54.14
C PRO A 64 6.29 -44.53 -54.92
N TYR A 65 5.68 -43.42 -55.32
CA TYR A 65 6.32 -42.28 -56.00
C TYR A 65 5.98 -40.96 -55.26
N ALA A 66 6.61 -39.85 -55.63
CA ALA A 66 6.33 -38.56 -54.99
C ALA A 66 4.98 -38.00 -55.45
N GLY A 67 4.14 -37.49 -54.52
CA GLY A 67 2.85 -36.89 -54.84
C GLY A 67 1.73 -37.88 -55.18
N MET A 68 1.71 -39.05 -54.53
CA MET A 68 0.69 -40.09 -54.79
C MET A 68 -0.76 -39.58 -54.58
N PRO A 69 -1.70 -39.94 -55.46
CA PRO A 69 -3.12 -39.70 -55.26
C PRO A 69 -3.68 -40.61 -54.14
N LYS A 70 -4.85 -40.23 -53.60
CA LYS A 70 -5.47 -40.84 -52.42
C LYS A 70 -5.63 -42.36 -52.54
N GLU A 71 -6.03 -42.83 -53.72
CA GLU A 71 -6.33 -44.24 -54.00
C GLU A 71 -5.07 -45.12 -53.92
N VAL A 72 -3.92 -44.59 -54.36
CA VAL A 72 -2.61 -45.27 -54.30
C VAL A 72 -2.05 -45.21 -52.87
N LEU A 73 -2.24 -44.09 -52.16
CA LEU A 73 -1.75 -43.92 -50.78
C LEU A 73 -2.39 -44.88 -49.78
N PHE A 74 -3.67 -45.22 -49.93
CA PHE A 74 -4.36 -46.15 -49.03
C PHE A 74 -3.80 -47.57 -49.07
N GLN A 75 -3.25 -48.01 -50.20
CA GLN A 75 -2.68 -49.35 -50.35
C GLN A 75 -1.40 -49.53 -49.51
N PHE A 76 -0.67 -48.45 -49.22
CA PHE A 76 0.60 -48.49 -48.48
C PHE A 76 0.48 -47.98 -47.04
N SER A 77 -0.34 -46.94 -46.79
CA SER A 77 -0.43 -46.27 -45.49
C SER A 77 -1.04 -47.12 -44.36
N GLY A 78 -1.76 -48.19 -44.69
CA GLY A 78 -2.31 -49.14 -43.71
C GLY A 78 -1.31 -50.17 -43.17
N GLN A 79 -0.13 -50.29 -43.79
CA GLN A 79 0.91 -51.25 -43.36
C GLN A 79 1.39 -50.93 -41.94
N ALA A 80 1.66 -51.98 -41.14
CA ALA A 80 2.05 -51.85 -39.73
C ALA A 80 3.23 -50.88 -39.52
N ARG A 81 4.22 -50.91 -40.43
CA ARG A 81 5.40 -50.03 -40.42
C ARG A 81 5.09 -48.52 -40.52
N TYR A 82 3.92 -48.14 -41.03
CA TYR A 82 3.49 -46.74 -41.13
C TYR A 82 2.35 -46.41 -40.16
N ARG A 83 1.46 -47.37 -39.88
CA ARG A 83 0.32 -47.17 -38.96
C ARG A 83 0.78 -47.01 -37.52
N VAL A 84 1.65 -47.88 -37.01
CA VAL A 84 2.09 -47.86 -35.60
C VAL A 84 2.85 -46.58 -35.25
N PRO A 85 3.87 -46.14 -36.01
CA PRO A 85 4.56 -44.88 -35.71
C PRO A 85 3.63 -43.66 -35.79
N ARG A 86 2.67 -43.63 -36.73
CA ARG A 86 1.70 -42.53 -36.86
C ARG A 86 0.78 -42.41 -35.63
N GLU A 87 0.24 -43.54 -35.16
CA GLU A 87 -0.61 -43.55 -33.95
C GLU A 87 0.18 -43.20 -32.70
N ILE A 88 1.41 -43.72 -32.55
CA ILE A 88 2.30 -43.37 -31.42
C ILE A 88 2.58 -41.87 -31.42
N LEU A 89 2.98 -41.29 -32.55
CA LEU A 89 3.25 -39.85 -32.64
C LEU A 89 2.02 -39.01 -32.30
N PHE A 90 0.82 -39.42 -32.74
CA PHE A 90 -0.43 -38.74 -32.40
C PHE A 90 -0.69 -38.75 -30.90
N TRP A 91 -0.69 -39.94 -30.27
CA TRP A 91 -0.95 -40.06 -28.83
C TRP A 91 0.16 -39.47 -27.97
N LEU A 92 1.41 -39.53 -28.40
CA LEU A 92 2.53 -38.87 -27.73
C LEU A 92 2.33 -37.36 -27.76
N THR A 93 1.87 -36.78 -28.88
CA THR A 93 1.56 -35.34 -28.98
C THR A 93 0.44 -34.95 -28.00
N VAL A 94 -0.65 -35.73 -27.94
CA VAL A 94 -1.75 -35.49 -26.99
C VAL A 94 -1.26 -35.58 -25.55
N ALA A 95 -0.49 -36.61 -25.21
CA ALA A 95 0.08 -36.78 -23.88
C ALA A 95 1.06 -35.65 -23.52
N SER A 96 1.89 -35.20 -24.47
CA SER A 96 2.80 -34.06 -24.29
C SER A 96 2.05 -32.76 -24.02
N VAL A 97 0.93 -32.50 -24.71
CA VAL A 97 0.09 -31.31 -24.43
C VAL A 97 -0.47 -31.37 -23.02
N LEU A 98 -1.03 -32.52 -22.60
CA LEU A 98 -1.54 -32.68 -21.23
C LEU A 98 -0.43 -32.55 -20.18
N LEU A 99 0.76 -33.08 -20.46
CA LEU A 99 1.92 -32.95 -19.58
C LEU A 99 2.40 -31.49 -19.48
N LEU A 100 2.44 -30.75 -20.59
CA LEU A 100 2.79 -29.32 -20.59
C LEU A 100 1.76 -28.51 -19.80
N ILE A 101 0.47 -28.76 -19.98
CA ILE A 101 -0.59 -28.11 -19.20
C ILE A 101 -0.44 -28.45 -17.71
N GLY A 102 -0.26 -29.72 -17.38
CA GLY A 102 -0.04 -30.17 -16.00
C GLY A 102 1.19 -29.53 -15.36
N ALA A 103 2.30 -29.43 -16.10
CA ALA A 103 3.52 -28.77 -15.66
C ALA A 103 3.30 -27.27 -15.45
N THR A 104 2.60 -26.59 -16.36
CA THR A 104 2.26 -25.16 -16.21
C THR A 104 1.39 -24.92 -14.99
N ILE A 105 0.33 -25.72 -14.78
CA ILE A 105 -0.53 -25.61 -13.59
C ILE A 105 0.28 -25.86 -12.32
N ALA A 106 1.14 -26.88 -12.32
CA ALA A 106 2.00 -27.18 -11.18
C ALA A 106 2.92 -26.00 -10.85
N ILE A 107 3.60 -25.41 -11.86
CA ILE A 107 4.46 -24.25 -11.67
C ILE A 107 3.68 -23.06 -11.09
N ILE A 108 2.51 -22.75 -11.64
CA ILE A 108 1.67 -21.64 -11.14
C ILE A 108 1.23 -21.90 -9.69
N ALA A 109 0.82 -23.11 -9.36
CA ALA A 109 0.31 -23.47 -8.03
C ALA A 109 1.39 -23.49 -6.94
N ILE A 110 2.63 -23.88 -7.28
CA ILE A 110 3.74 -23.95 -6.31
C ILE A 110 4.55 -22.64 -6.25
N SER A 111 4.33 -21.70 -7.16
CA SER A 111 5.07 -20.43 -7.16
C SER A 111 4.69 -19.60 -5.95
N PRO A 112 5.65 -19.11 -5.16
CA PRO A 112 5.33 -18.22 -4.06
C PRO A 112 4.79 -16.89 -4.59
N LYS A 113 4.02 -16.18 -3.75
CA LYS A 113 3.69 -14.78 -4.03
C LYS A 113 5.01 -13.99 -4.13
N CYS A 114 5.16 -13.19 -5.18
CA CYS A 114 6.30 -12.28 -5.29
C CYS A 114 6.23 -11.22 -4.18
N LEU A 115 7.38 -10.62 -3.88
CA LEU A 115 7.48 -9.53 -2.92
C LEU A 115 6.60 -8.35 -3.38
N ASP A 116 5.99 -7.66 -2.41
CA ASP A 116 5.34 -6.38 -2.66
C ASP A 116 6.41 -5.26 -2.67
N TRP A 117 6.12 -4.13 -3.33
CA TRP A 117 7.10 -3.06 -3.59
C TRP A 117 7.79 -2.51 -2.32
N TRP A 118 7.12 -2.55 -1.17
CA TRP A 118 7.66 -2.06 0.11
C TRP A 118 8.68 -3.04 0.73
N GLN A 119 8.71 -4.29 0.26
CA GLN A 119 9.65 -5.34 0.66
C GLN A 119 10.87 -5.45 -0.28
N GLU A 120 10.79 -4.86 -1.49
CA GLU A 120 11.78 -5.03 -2.54
C GLU A 120 13.04 -4.17 -2.38
N GLY A 121 12.92 -2.96 -1.83
CA GLY A 121 14.01 -1.99 -1.83
C GLY A 121 13.98 -0.99 -0.68
N PRO A 122 15.03 -0.18 -0.53
CA PRO A 122 15.19 0.68 0.63
C PRO A 122 14.22 1.88 0.58
N MET A 123 13.84 2.32 1.78
CA MET A 123 13.12 3.58 2.01
C MET A 123 14.09 4.71 2.34
N TYR A 124 13.84 5.91 1.84
CA TYR A 124 14.65 7.11 2.08
C TYR A 124 13.80 8.20 2.74
N GLN A 125 14.07 8.48 4.01
CA GLN A 125 13.34 9.48 4.77
C GLN A 125 13.90 10.89 4.48
N ILE A 126 13.00 11.82 4.15
CA ILE A 126 13.29 13.21 3.82
C ILE A 126 12.57 14.10 4.83
N TYR A 127 13.36 14.91 5.54
CA TYR A 127 12.84 16.08 6.25
C TYR A 127 12.77 17.26 5.25
N PRO A 128 11.58 17.66 4.78
CA PRO A 128 11.43 18.50 3.58
C PRO A 128 12.12 19.85 3.73
N ARG A 129 12.02 20.45 4.92
CA ARG A 129 12.57 21.77 5.23
C ARG A 129 14.09 21.88 5.10
N SER A 130 14.81 20.76 5.13
CA SER A 130 16.29 20.75 5.11
C SER A 130 16.88 20.02 3.91
N PHE A 131 16.05 19.59 2.96
CA PHE A 131 16.53 18.80 1.84
C PHE A 131 17.07 19.67 0.69
N LYS A 132 16.22 20.52 0.10
CA LYS A 132 16.62 21.40 -0.99
C LYS A 132 15.65 22.58 -1.13
N ASP A 133 16.18 23.78 -0.98
CA ASP A 133 15.51 25.06 -1.25
C ASP A 133 15.55 25.36 -2.77
N SER A 134 14.40 25.64 -3.39
CA SER A 134 14.29 25.96 -4.82
C SER A 134 14.04 27.45 -5.12
N ASP A 135 13.55 28.24 -4.16
CA ASP A 135 13.10 29.62 -4.35
C ASP A 135 13.93 30.68 -3.61
N LYS A 136 14.93 30.24 -2.84
CA LYS A 136 15.92 31.03 -2.09
C LYS A 136 15.35 31.71 -0.84
N ASP A 137 14.31 31.16 -0.22
CA ASP A 137 13.78 31.64 1.05
C ASP A 137 14.51 31.08 2.28
N GLY A 138 15.41 30.11 2.10
CA GLY A 138 16.18 29.43 3.15
C GLY A 138 15.52 28.17 3.72
N ASN A 139 14.34 27.79 3.24
CA ASN A 139 13.64 26.55 3.57
C ASN A 139 13.67 25.59 2.38
N GLY A 140 13.84 24.29 2.64
CA GLY A 140 13.59 23.28 1.63
C GLY A 140 12.11 23.14 1.31
N ASP A 141 11.78 22.90 0.04
CA ASP A 141 10.42 22.89 -0.48
C ASP A 141 10.16 21.64 -1.35
N LEU A 142 8.88 21.38 -1.68
CA LEU A 142 8.49 20.19 -2.47
C LEU A 142 9.08 20.21 -3.89
N LYS A 143 9.28 21.40 -4.46
CA LYS A 143 9.86 21.56 -5.78
C LYS A 143 11.34 21.19 -5.79
N GLY A 144 12.08 21.53 -4.74
CA GLY A 144 13.47 21.15 -4.54
C GLY A 144 13.64 19.65 -4.35
N ILE A 145 12.67 18.97 -3.72
CA ILE A 145 12.63 17.49 -3.69
C ILE A 145 12.48 16.94 -5.11
N GLN A 146 11.54 17.49 -5.89
CA GLN A 146 11.30 17.08 -7.28
C GLN A 146 12.57 17.20 -8.14
N ASP A 147 13.31 18.30 -8.00
CA ASP A 147 14.56 18.57 -8.73
C ASP A 147 15.71 17.60 -8.37
N LYS A 148 15.56 16.82 -7.28
CA LYS A 148 16.55 15.87 -6.78
C LYS A 148 16.12 14.41 -6.89
N LEU A 149 15.01 14.12 -7.56
CA LEU A 149 14.57 12.74 -7.79
C LEU A 149 15.59 11.89 -8.59
N ASP A 150 16.38 12.50 -9.47
CA ASP A 150 17.48 11.81 -10.17
C ASP A 150 18.55 11.33 -9.18
N TYR A 151 18.94 12.18 -8.22
CA TYR A 151 19.87 11.80 -7.15
C TYR A 151 19.32 10.64 -6.33
N ILE A 152 18.05 10.71 -5.91
CA ILE A 152 17.40 9.63 -5.15
C ILE A 152 17.42 8.32 -5.95
N SER A 153 17.17 8.39 -7.25
CA SER A 153 17.21 7.21 -8.14
C SER A 153 18.61 6.60 -8.23
N THR A 154 19.68 7.40 -8.21
CA THR A 154 21.07 6.89 -8.20
C THR A 154 21.44 6.13 -6.93
N LEU A 155 20.72 6.34 -5.83
CA LEU A 155 20.92 5.62 -4.56
C LEU A 155 20.23 4.25 -4.54
N ASN A 156 19.55 3.85 -5.62
CA ASN A 156 18.74 2.63 -5.70
C ASN A 156 17.61 2.58 -4.65
N VAL A 157 17.08 3.74 -4.28
CA VAL A 157 15.90 3.87 -3.41
C VAL A 157 14.65 3.41 -4.13
N LYS A 158 13.77 2.70 -3.44
CA LYS A 158 12.44 2.32 -3.96
C LYS A 158 11.34 3.26 -3.47
N THR A 159 11.45 3.70 -2.21
CA THR A 159 10.40 4.47 -1.53
C THR A 159 10.97 5.75 -0.96
N VAL A 160 10.33 6.88 -1.27
CA VAL A 160 10.58 8.16 -0.61
C VAL A 160 9.57 8.30 0.52
N TRP A 161 10.07 8.55 1.73
CA TRP A 161 9.26 8.87 2.89
C TRP A 161 9.44 10.34 3.24
N ILE A 162 8.40 11.15 3.07
CA ILE A 162 8.46 12.57 3.42
C ILE A 162 7.79 12.79 4.77
N THR A 163 8.51 13.41 5.71
CA THR A 163 7.93 13.76 7.01
C THR A 163 6.86 14.86 6.87
N SER A 164 6.10 15.14 7.92
CA SER A 164 4.96 16.08 7.87
C SER A 164 5.26 17.42 7.16
N PHE A 165 4.39 17.76 6.21
CA PHE A 165 4.39 19.01 5.43
C PHE A 165 3.03 19.73 5.44
N PHE A 166 2.09 19.26 6.28
CA PHE A 166 0.77 19.87 6.42
C PHE A 166 0.89 21.28 6.99
N LYS A 167 -0.09 22.13 6.68
CA LYS A 167 -0.19 23.46 7.26
C LYS A 167 -0.18 23.39 8.79
N SER A 168 0.81 24.03 9.41
CA SER A 168 1.06 23.85 10.84
C SER A 168 1.51 25.13 11.54
N SER A 169 0.96 25.38 12.74
CA SER A 169 1.41 26.44 13.65
C SER A 169 2.70 26.08 14.38
N LEU A 170 2.94 24.79 14.59
CA LEU A 170 4.04 24.24 15.37
C LEU A 170 4.77 23.18 14.55
N LYS A 171 5.97 23.53 14.07
CA LYS A 171 6.75 22.72 13.13
C LYS A 171 7.72 21.73 13.81
N ASP A 172 7.65 21.63 15.14
CA ASP A 172 8.41 20.72 16.02
C ASP A 172 7.47 19.96 16.96
N PHE A 173 8.01 19.05 17.78
CA PHE A 173 7.27 18.34 18.84
C PHE A 173 6.06 17.51 18.36
N ARG A 174 6.24 16.76 17.25
CA ARG A 174 5.20 15.94 16.60
C ARG A 174 4.08 16.73 15.91
N TYR A 175 4.33 17.99 15.56
CA TYR A 175 3.51 18.84 14.68
C TYR A 175 2.08 19.15 15.16
N GLY A 176 1.77 20.43 15.38
CA GLY A 176 0.40 20.91 15.58
C GLY A 176 -0.27 21.29 14.26
N VAL A 177 -0.98 20.35 13.62
CA VAL A 177 -1.59 20.55 12.29
C VAL A 177 -2.82 21.46 12.35
N GLU A 178 -2.80 22.56 11.58
CA GLU A 178 -3.93 23.50 11.45
C GLU A 178 -4.95 23.05 10.38
N ASP A 179 -4.48 22.35 9.34
CA ASP A 179 -5.32 21.83 8.27
C ASP A 179 -4.65 20.58 7.66
N PHE A 180 -5.32 19.43 7.74
CA PHE A 180 -4.79 18.16 7.25
C PHE A 180 -4.87 17.99 5.72
N GLN A 181 -5.60 18.85 5.01
CA GLN A 181 -5.79 18.76 3.56
C GLN A 181 -5.02 19.84 2.79
N GLU A 182 -4.28 20.70 3.50
CA GLU A 182 -3.49 21.78 2.92
C GLU A 182 -1.99 21.60 3.17
N ILE A 183 -1.19 22.06 2.21
CA ILE A 183 0.28 22.10 2.31
C ILE A 183 0.69 23.36 3.09
N ASP A 184 1.69 23.27 3.97
CA ASP A 184 2.23 24.48 4.60
C ASP A 184 2.86 25.39 3.53
N PRO A 185 2.55 26.69 3.50
CA PRO A 185 3.04 27.59 2.46
C PRO A 185 4.57 27.65 2.33
N ILE A 186 5.33 27.29 3.38
CA ILE A 186 6.81 27.22 3.27
C ILE A 186 7.30 26.08 2.38
N PHE A 187 6.46 25.08 2.11
CA PHE A 187 6.81 23.93 1.28
C PHE A 187 6.27 24.03 -0.15
N GLY A 188 5.40 25.01 -0.41
CA GLY A 188 4.77 25.25 -1.71
C GLY A 188 3.24 25.10 -1.66
N THR A 189 2.66 24.65 -2.76
CA THR A 189 1.21 24.54 -2.95
C THR A 189 0.77 23.09 -3.16
N MET A 190 -0.54 22.84 -3.10
CA MET A 190 -1.11 21.53 -3.47
C MET A 190 -0.73 21.11 -4.90
N LYS A 191 -0.58 22.07 -5.82
CA LYS A 191 -0.15 21.79 -7.19
C LYS A 191 1.30 21.30 -7.23
N ASP A 192 2.17 21.84 -6.39
CA ASP A 192 3.56 21.38 -6.29
C ASP A 192 3.64 19.96 -5.74
N PHE A 193 2.78 19.62 -4.77
CA PHE A 193 2.62 18.25 -4.29
C PHE A 193 2.15 17.29 -5.40
N GLU A 194 1.10 17.65 -6.15
CA GLU A 194 0.59 16.84 -7.26
C GLU A 194 1.66 16.62 -8.35
N ASN A 195 2.42 17.66 -8.69
CA ASN A 195 3.55 17.56 -9.63
C ASN A 195 4.65 16.63 -9.09
N LEU A 196 4.95 16.69 -7.79
CA LEU A 196 5.93 15.82 -7.15
C LEU A 196 5.50 14.35 -7.19
N VAL A 197 4.23 14.05 -6.87
CA VAL A 197 3.69 12.67 -6.93
C VAL A 197 3.84 12.09 -8.33
N VAL A 198 3.43 12.85 -9.36
CA VAL A 198 3.57 12.42 -10.76
C VAL A 198 5.03 12.13 -11.11
N ALA A 199 5.94 13.04 -10.78
CA ALA A 199 7.36 12.88 -11.09
C ALA A 199 8.03 11.70 -10.34
N ILE A 200 7.59 11.41 -9.11
CA ILE A 200 8.02 10.22 -8.35
C ILE A 200 7.56 8.95 -9.09
N HIS A 201 6.29 8.88 -9.49
CA HIS A 201 5.73 7.70 -10.16
C HIS A 201 6.32 7.48 -11.56
N GLU A 202 6.61 8.54 -12.32
CA GLU A 202 7.30 8.45 -13.62
C GLU A 202 8.69 7.80 -13.53
N LYS A 203 9.33 7.86 -12.35
CA LYS A 203 10.61 7.22 -12.07
C LYS A 203 10.47 5.82 -11.44
N GLY A 204 9.24 5.31 -11.30
CA GLY A 204 8.98 3.99 -10.69
C GLY A 204 9.22 3.95 -9.17
N LEU A 205 9.33 5.12 -8.53
CA LEU A 205 9.44 5.30 -7.09
C LEU A 205 8.06 5.30 -6.44
N LYS A 206 8.04 5.13 -5.12
CA LYS A 206 6.83 5.14 -4.28
C LYS A 206 6.92 6.26 -3.26
N LEU A 207 5.79 6.87 -2.90
CA LEU A 207 5.73 7.94 -1.91
C LEU A 207 4.92 7.50 -0.69
N ILE A 208 5.53 7.55 0.49
CA ILE A 208 4.82 7.48 1.77
C ILE A 208 4.97 8.80 2.53
N ILE A 209 3.96 9.16 3.32
CA ILE A 209 3.96 10.41 4.10
C ILE A 209 3.64 10.14 5.57
N ASP A 210 4.10 11.02 6.46
CA ASP A 210 3.68 10.99 7.86
C ASP A 210 2.19 11.26 8.01
N PHE A 211 1.57 10.61 8.99
CA PHE A 211 0.22 10.92 9.42
C PHE A 211 0.12 10.85 10.94
N ILE A 212 -0.30 11.95 11.56
CA ILE A 212 -0.41 12.07 13.02
C ILE A 212 -1.90 12.21 13.37
N PRO A 213 -2.61 11.10 13.64
CA PRO A 213 -4.04 11.14 13.90
C PRO A 213 -4.40 11.68 15.29
N ASN A 214 -3.46 11.70 16.24
CA ASN A 214 -3.75 11.88 17.67
C ASN A 214 -4.34 13.24 18.04
N HIS A 215 -3.83 14.32 17.45
CA HIS A 215 -4.12 15.69 17.85
C HIS A 215 -4.14 16.63 16.66
N THR A 216 -4.69 17.83 16.88
CA THR A 216 -4.62 18.95 15.94
C THR A 216 -3.86 20.11 16.59
N SER A 217 -3.67 21.20 15.86
CA SER A 217 -3.37 22.52 16.45
C SER A 217 -4.58 23.04 17.24
N ASP A 218 -4.35 23.82 18.29
CA ASP A 218 -5.36 24.65 18.93
C ASP A 218 -5.94 25.72 17.99
N LYS A 219 -5.28 26.03 16.87
CA LYS A 219 -5.80 26.91 15.80
C LYS A 219 -6.64 26.17 14.76
N HIS A 220 -6.72 24.84 14.82
CA HIS A 220 -7.55 24.06 13.89
C HIS A 220 -9.03 24.47 14.01
N ALA A 221 -9.75 24.52 12.88
CA ALA A 221 -11.15 24.95 12.85
C ALA A 221 -12.03 24.13 13.82
N TRP A 222 -11.78 22.82 13.90
CA TRP A 222 -12.46 21.93 14.85
C TRP A 222 -12.28 22.36 16.30
N PHE A 223 -11.09 22.78 16.72
CA PHE A 223 -10.87 23.21 18.11
C PHE A 223 -11.57 24.53 18.41
N GLN A 224 -11.52 25.47 17.46
CA GLN A 224 -12.21 26.76 17.58
C GLN A 224 -13.75 26.60 17.66
N LEU A 225 -14.31 25.66 16.90
CA LEU A 225 -15.72 25.28 16.99
C LEU A 225 -16.03 24.48 18.26
N SER A 226 -15.11 23.62 18.70
CA SER A 226 -15.27 22.83 19.93
C SER A 226 -15.30 23.72 21.16
N ARG A 227 -14.35 24.65 21.32
CA ARG A 227 -14.30 25.51 22.52
C ARG A 227 -15.51 26.44 22.68
N THR A 228 -16.24 26.70 21.58
CA THR A 228 -17.50 27.45 21.58
C THR A 228 -18.76 26.58 21.63
N ARG A 229 -18.61 25.24 21.72
CA ARG A 229 -19.70 24.25 21.73
C ARG A 229 -20.58 24.31 20.47
N SER A 230 -19.94 24.52 19.32
CA SER A 230 -20.63 24.68 18.04
C SER A 230 -20.93 23.31 17.40
N GLY A 231 -22.19 22.87 17.45
CA GLY A 231 -22.68 21.69 16.74
C GLY A 231 -21.96 20.38 17.13
N LYS A 232 -21.69 19.52 16.13
CA LYS A 232 -21.01 18.23 16.33
C LYS A 232 -19.60 18.34 16.90
N TYR A 233 -18.94 19.50 16.76
CA TYR A 233 -17.57 19.72 17.22
C TYR A 233 -17.44 19.82 18.75
N THR A 234 -18.56 19.91 19.48
CA THR A 234 -18.56 20.00 20.96
C THR A 234 -17.75 18.88 21.61
N ASP A 235 -17.83 17.67 21.05
CA ASP A 235 -17.19 16.46 21.59
C ASP A 235 -16.04 15.94 20.70
N TYR A 236 -15.47 16.79 19.84
CA TYR A 236 -14.31 16.43 19.00
C TYR A 236 -13.00 16.35 19.81
N PHE A 237 -12.94 17.01 20.97
CA PHE A 237 -11.78 17.00 21.89
C PHE A 237 -12.23 16.57 23.29
N ILE A 238 -11.27 16.22 24.13
CA ILE A 238 -11.54 15.72 25.48
C ILE A 238 -11.60 16.90 26.46
N TRP A 239 -12.82 17.24 26.90
CA TRP A 239 -13.08 18.34 27.83
C TRP A 239 -13.55 17.83 29.20
N ARG A 240 -13.04 18.45 30.27
CA ARG A 240 -13.44 18.17 31.66
C ARG A 240 -13.50 19.43 32.50
N ASP A 241 -14.40 19.42 33.48
CA ASP A 241 -14.45 20.47 34.49
C ASP A 241 -13.17 20.42 35.35
N CYS A 242 -12.64 21.59 35.67
CA CYS A 242 -11.48 21.78 36.51
C CYS A 242 -11.66 23.08 37.31
N ALA A 243 -11.07 23.15 38.49
CA ALA A 243 -11.08 24.39 39.26
C ALA A 243 -9.96 25.30 38.72
N HIS A 244 -10.30 26.54 38.38
CA HIS A 244 -9.35 27.55 37.95
C HIS A 244 -9.59 28.84 38.72
N GLU A 245 -8.71 29.14 39.67
CA GLU A 245 -8.79 30.34 40.52
C GLU A 245 -7.42 30.99 40.66
N ASN A 246 -7.36 32.33 40.60
CA ASN A 246 -6.13 33.12 40.73
C ASN A 246 -4.99 32.69 39.79
N GLY A 247 -5.32 32.21 38.58
CA GLY A 247 -4.35 31.73 37.59
C GLY A 247 -3.81 30.33 37.88
N ILE A 248 -4.31 29.64 38.91
CA ILE A 248 -3.92 28.27 39.26
C ILE A 248 -5.04 27.33 38.83
N THR A 249 -4.69 26.34 38.01
CA THR A 249 -5.59 25.27 37.59
C THR A 249 -5.35 24.03 38.45
N VAL A 250 -6.40 23.51 39.08
CA VAL A 250 -6.41 22.18 39.68
C VAL A 250 -6.94 21.20 38.62
N PRO A 251 -6.08 20.35 38.03
CA PRO A 251 -6.49 19.46 36.95
C PRO A 251 -7.42 18.34 37.45
N PRO A 252 -8.17 17.67 36.57
CA PRO A 252 -9.05 16.56 36.94
C PRO A 252 -8.32 15.36 37.58
N ASN A 253 -7.05 15.15 37.23
CA ASN A 253 -6.20 14.08 37.73
C ASN A 253 -4.70 14.44 37.59
N ASN A 254 -3.81 13.54 38.00
CA ASN A 254 -2.36 13.74 37.98
C ASN A 254 -1.66 13.42 36.63
N TRP A 255 -2.40 13.31 35.52
CA TRP A 255 -1.79 12.95 34.24
C TRP A 255 -0.82 14.02 33.73
N LEU A 256 0.33 13.59 33.23
CA LEU A 256 1.40 14.47 32.76
C LEU A 256 1.59 14.38 31.24
N SER A 257 1.94 15.52 30.64
CA SER A 257 2.39 15.58 29.24
C SER A 257 3.74 14.86 29.07
N VAL A 258 3.96 14.30 27.88
CA VAL A 258 5.25 13.72 27.45
C VAL A 258 6.41 14.70 27.62
N TYR A 259 6.16 16.01 27.45
CA TYR A 259 7.17 17.06 27.62
C TYR A 259 7.22 17.63 29.05
N GLY A 260 6.42 17.09 29.97
CA GLY A 260 6.36 17.46 31.38
C GLY A 260 5.25 18.48 31.70
N ASN A 261 4.99 18.62 33.00
CA ASN A 261 3.83 19.31 33.58
C ASN A 261 2.50 18.63 33.27
N SER A 262 1.40 19.23 33.74
CA SER A 262 0.05 18.68 33.55
C SER A 262 -0.31 18.54 32.07
N SER A 263 -1.02 17.45 31.77
CA SER A 263 -1.65 17.20 30.46
C SER A 263 -3.02 17.89 30.31
N TRP A 264 -3.41 18.74 31.27
CA TRP A 264 -4.66 19.48 31.24
C TRP A 264 -4.41 20.97 31.18
N HIS A 265 -5.04 21.64 30.23
CA HIS A 265 -4.96 23.09 30.08
C HIS A 265 -6.35 23.73 30.12
N PHE A 266 -6.49 24.81 30.89
CA PHE A 266 -7.75 25.53 31.03
C PHE A 266 -8.02 26.43 29.81
N ASP A 267 -9.20 26.32 29.21
CA ASP A 267 -9.64 27.24 28.15
C ASP A 267 -10.63 28.28 28.71
N GLU A 268 -10.29 29.54 28.51
CA GLU A 268 -11.04 30.69 29.01
C GLU A 268 -12.41 30.87 28.35
N VAL A 269 -12.61 30.35 27.14
CA VAL A 269 -13.89 30.47 26.41
C VAL A 269 -14.85 29.39 26.88
N ARG A 270 -14.38 28.14 26.93
CA ARG A 270 -15.19 26.98 27.30
C ARG A 270 -15.39 26.84 28.81
N LYS A 271 -14.52 27.48 29.61
CA LYS A 271 -14.46 27.38 31.09
C LYS A 271 -14.31 25.93 31.57
N GLN A 272 -13.50 25.17 30.84
CA GLN A 272 -13.18 23.77 31.11
C GLN A 272 -11.71 23.53 30.77
N CYS A 273 -11.15 22.45 31.27
CA CYS A 273 -9.84 21.97 30.85
C CYS A 273 -9.98 21.02 29.66
N TYR A 274 -9.08 21.13 28.69
CA TYR A 274 -8.90 20.12 27.65
C TYR A 274 -7.62 19.31 27.89
N PHE A 275 -7.62 18.10 27.38
CA PHE A 275 -6.49 17.18 27.47
C PHE A 275 -5.50 17.35 26.30
N HIS A 276 -4.21 17.20 26.60
CA HIS A 276 -3.13 17.13 25.63
C HIS A 276 -1.99 16.22 26.11
N GLN A 277 -1.60 15.24 25.30
CA GLN A 277 -0.46 14.35 25.59
C GLN A 277 0.88 15.05 25.36
N PHE A 278 0.93 15.98 24.41
CA PHE A 278 2.16 16.65 23.99
C PHE A 278 2.19 18.09 24.48
N THR A 279 2.05 19.09 23.62
CA THR A 279 2.02 20.50 24.04
C THR A 279 0.60 21.00 24.25
N LYS A 280 0.43 22.11 24.98
CA LYS A 280 -0.91 22.71 25.17
C LYS A 280 -1.51 23.20 23.86
N GLU A 281 -0.68 23.53 22.87
CA GLU A 281 -1.07 23.88 21.50
C GLU A 281 -1.49 22.66 20.67
N GLN A 282 -1.38 21.43 21.21
CA GLN A 282 -1.74 20.17 20.57
C GLN A 282 -2.88 19.46 21.34
N PRO A 283 -4.11 20.00 21.32
CA PRO A 283 -5.26 19.35 21.95
C PRO A 283 -5.57 18.00 21.29
N ASP A 284 -5.79 16.97 22.12
CA ASP A 284 -6.04 15.61 21.61
C ASP A 284 -7.47 15.41 21.13
N LEU A 285 -7.57 14.73 20.00
CA LEU A 285 -8.84 14.33 19.41
C LEU A 285 -9.50 13.23 20.23
N ASN A 286 -10.81 13.34 20.40
CA ASN A 286 -11.60 12.34 21.11
C ASN A 286 -11.94 11.17 20.18
N PHE A 287 -11.04 10.19 20.04
CA PHE A 287 -11.25 8.99 19.22
C PHE A 287 -12.40 8.09 19.67
N ARG A 288 -13.02 8.36 20.81
CA ARG A 288 -14.24 7.66 21.25
C ARG A 288 -15.49 8.21 20.56
N ASN A 289 -15.39 9.37 19.92
CA ASN A 289 -16.42 9.95 19.07
C ASN A 289 -16.32 9.35 17.66
N PRO A 290 -17.35 8.66 17.15
CA PRO A 290 -17.34 8.11 15.80
C PRO A 290 -17.17 9.19 14.71
N ASP A 291 -17.65 10.41 14.93
CA ASP A 291 -17.50 11.51 13.96
C ASP A 291 -16.02 11.87 13.75
N VAL A 292 -15.22 11.83 14.82
CA VAL A 292 -13.76 12.05 14.74
C VAL A 292 -13.09 10.94 13.94
N GLN A 293 -13.48 9.68 14.18
CA GLN A 293 -12.92 8.55 13.44
C GLN A 293 -13.23 8.64 11.94
N GLU A 294 -14.43 9.10 11.58
CA GLU A 294 -14.82 9.25 10.18
C GLU A 294 -14.04 10.38 9.50
N GLU A 295 -13.91 11.56 10.12
CA GLU A 295 -13.14 12.69 9.57
C GLU A 295 -11.67 12.30 9.32
N ILE A 296 -11.07 11.52 10.22
CA ILE A 296 -9.70 11.00 10.04
C ILE A 296 -9.62 10.06 8.83
N LYS A 297 -10.60 9.19 8.62
CA LYS A 297 -10.65 8.31 7.44
C LYS A 297 -10.84 9.11 6.16
N GLU A 298 -11.67 10.16 6.17
CA GLU A 298 -11.85 11.05 5.01
C GLU A 298 -10.54 11.75 4.63
N ILE A 299 -9.77 12.22 5.62
CA ILE A 299 -8.44 12.79 5.38
C ILE A 299 -7.49 11.75 4.76
N MET A 300 -7.46 10.51 5.25
CA MET A 300 -6.65 9.46 4.65
C MET A 300 -7.05 9.21 3.19
N GLN A 301 -8.35 9.12 2.91
CA GLN A 301 -8.88 8.90 1.56
C GLN A 301 -8.52 10.05 0.61
N PHE A 302 -8.52 11.30 1.10
CA PHE A 302 -8.09 12.47 0.34
C PHE A 302 -6.64 12.31 -0.18
N TRP A 303 -5.70 11.93 0.68
CA TRP A 303 -4.29 11.75 0.29
C TRP A 303 -4.08 10.51 -0.58
N LEU A 304 -4.79 9.41 -0.31
CA LEU A 304 -4.77 8.22 -1.17
C LEU A 304 -5.29 8.52 -2.59
N ALA A 305 -6.35 9.34 -2.70
CA ALA A 305 -6.90 9.78 -3.98
C ALA A 305 -5.92 10.65 -4.78
N LYS A 306 -5.06 11.42 -4.09
CA LYS A 306 -3.97 12.19 -4.72
C LYS A 306 -2.77 11.34 -5.15
N GLY A 307 -2.76 10.05 -4.84
CA GLY A 307 -1.76 9.10 -5.33
C GLY A 307 -0.70 8.67 -4.32
N VAL A 308 -0.79 9.09 -3.06
CA VAL A 308 0.10 8.61 -1.99
C VAL A 308 0.07 7.08 -1.90
N ASP A 309 1.24 6.44 -1.84
CA ASP A 309 1.39 4.97 -1.83
C ASP A 309 1.34 4.39 -0.41
N GLY A 310 1.34 5.20 0.64
CA GLY A 310 1.20 4.74 2.01
C GLY A 310 1.40 5.81 3.07
N PHE A 311 1.22 5.42 4.34
CA PHE A 311 1.37 6.29 5.49
C PHE A 311 2.32 5.69 6.53
N SER A 312 3.09 6.56 7.19
CA SER A 312 3.72 6.28 8.48
C SER A 312 2.88 6.93 9.58
N PHE A 313 2.23 6.13 10.41
CA PHE A 313 1.40 6.61 11.51
C PHE A 313 2.25 6.87 12.75
N ASP A 314 2.28 8.12 13.23
CA ASP A 314 2.94 8.48 14.48
C ASP A 314 1.95 8.54 15.66
N ALA A 315 2.47 8.39 16.87
CA ALA A 315 1.77 8.56 18.14
C ALA A 315 0.52 7.68 18.35
N VAL A 316 0.39 6.56 17.62
CA VAL A 316 -0.80 5.67 17.70
C VAL A 316 -1.09 5.12 19.10
N LYS A 317 -0.05 4.90 19.93
CA LYS A 317 -0.22 4.43 21.31
C LYS A 317 -0.93 5.43 22.23
N PHE A 318 -1.03 6.69 21.81
CA PHE A 318 -1.66 7.78 22.57
C PHE A 318 -3.11 8.06 22.14
N LEU A 319 -3.67 7.29 21.19
CA LEU A 319 -5.01 7.55 20.62
C LEU A 319 -6.17 7.46 21.62
N LEU A 320 -5.99 6.78 22.74
CA LEU A 320 -7.06 6.55 23.71
C LEU A 320 -6.53 6.61 25.14
N GLU A 321 -7.32 7.23 26.02
CA GLU A 321 -7.10 7.28 27.46
C GLU A 321 -8.28 6.66 28.24
N ALA A 322 -8.05 6.28 29.49
CA ALA A 322 -9.06 5.68 30.34
C ALA A 322 -10.17 6.67 30.71
N LYS A 323 -11.44 6.31 30.41
CA LYS A 323 -12.61 7.18 30.64
C LYS A 323 -12.88 7.51 32.11
N HIS A 324 -12.39 6.67 33.03
CA HIS A 324 -12.61 6.84 34.46
C HIS A 324 -11.71 7.89 35.11
N LEU A 325 -10.73 8.44 34.36
CA LEU A 325 -9.86 9.56 34.76
C LEU A 325 -9.17 9.36 36.12
N ARG A 326 -8.81 8.12 36.47
CA ARG A 326 -8.11 7.87 37.75
C ARG A 326 -6.68 8.35 37.63
N ASN A 327 -6.10 8.69 38.77
CA ASN A 327 -4.69 9.02 38.85
C ASN A 327 -3.82 7.84 38.42
N GLU A 328 -2.76 8.15 37.68
CA GLU A 328 -1.67 7.22 37.39
C GLU A 328 -0.88 6.92 38.66
N ILE A 329 -0.24 5.76 38.67
CA ILE A 329 0.59 5.29 39.78
C ILE A 329 1.96 5.96 39.70
N GLN A 330 2.42 6.55 40.80
CA GLN A 330 3.78 7.09 40.89
C GLN A 330 4.82 5.98 40.93
N VAL A 331 5.92 6.17 40.21
CA VAL A 331 7.08 5.26 40.25
C VAL A 331 7.69 5.26 41.66
N ASN A 332 7.80 6.43 42.30
CA ASN A 332 8.18 6.55 43.70
C ASN A 332 6.97 6.90 44.55
N THR A 333 6.37 5.89 45.20
CA THR A 333 5.14 6.05 46.00
C THR A 333 5.28 6.95 47.23
N SER A 334 6.51 7.28 47.63
CA SER A 334 6.78 8.16 48.78
C SER A 334 6.99 9.62 48.37
N GLN A 335 7.01 9.94 47.07
CA GLN A 335 7.16 11.30 46.56
C GLN A 335 5.89 12.12 46.82
N VAL A 336 6.05 13.40 47.17
CA VAL A 336 4.92 14.30 47.37
C VAL A 336 4.27 14.58 46.00
N PRO A 337 2.95 14.36 45.83
CA PRO A 337 2.27 14.48 44.53
C PRO A 337 2.51 15.81 43.81
N ASP A 338 2.54 16.93 44.52
CA ASP A 338 2.72 18.27 43.94
C ASP A 338 4.11 18.49 43.31
N THR A 339 5.07 17.60 43.60
CA THR A 339 6.43 17.66 43.03
C THR A 339 6.60 16.76 41.81
N VAL A 340 5.58 15.96 41.46
CA VAL A 340 5.61 15.02 40.35
C VAL A 340 5.24 15.78 39.08
N ILE A 341 6.24 16.10 38.26
CA ILE A 341 6.09 16.96 37.07
C ILE A 341 6.74 16.37 35.82
N ARG A 342 7.59 15.36 35.96
CA ARG A 342 8.26 14.72 34.82
C ARG A 342 7.51 13.47 34.41
N TYR A 343 7.34 13.29 33.10
CA TYR A 343 6.62 12.15 32.53
C TYR A 343 7.10 10.80 33.09
N SER A 344 8.41 10.59 33.20
CA SER A 344 9.03 9.36 33.70
C SER A 344 8.77 9.03 35.19
N GLU A 345 8.12 9.92 35.95
CA GLU A 345 7.80 9.71 37.37
C GLU A 345 6.45 8.98 37.57
N LEU A 346 5.71 8.73 36.49
CA LEU A 346 4.45 8.00 36.50
C LEU A 346 4.55 6.71 35.66
N HIS A 347 3.81 5.69 36.08
CA HIS A 347 3.43 4.58 35.20
C HIS A 347 2.23 5.03 34.35
N HIS A 348 2.30 4.86 33.03
CA HIS A 348 1.29 5.38 32.09
C HIS A 348 0.26 4.31 31.70
N ASP A 349 -0.41 3.75 32.70
CA ASP A 349 -1.32 2.62 32.53
C ASP A 349 -2.70 3.06 31.99
N PHE A 350 -3.04 4.34 32.12
CA PHE A 350 -4.32 4.91 31.72
C PHE A 350 -4.24 5.83 30.50
N THR A 351 -3.04 6.28 30.11
CA THR A 351 -2.86 7.21 28.98
C THR A 351 -2.14 6.63 27.77
N THR A 352 -1.72 5.36 27.81
CA THR A 352 -1.10 4.69 26.65
C THR A 352 -1.67 3.29 26.40
N THR A 353 -1.71 2.87 25.13
CA THR A 353 -2.02 1.50 24.68
C THR A 353 -3.31 0.92 25.31
N GLN A 354 -4.37 1.74 25.35
CA GLN A 354 -5.65 1.35 25.95
C GLN A 354 -6.42 0.34 25.09
N LEU A 355 -7.33 -0.40 25.73
CA LEU A 355 -8.24 -1.30 25.04
C LEU A 355 -9.05 -0.56 23.95
N GLY A 356 -9.05 -1.12 22.74
CA GLY A 356 -9.68 -0.55 21.54
C GLY A 356 -8.75 0.27 20.65
N MET A 357 -7.54 0.60 21.09
CA MET A 357 -6.59 1.38 20.27
C MET A 357 -6.18 0.62 19.00
N HIS A 358 -5.80 -0.65 19.12
CA HIS A 358 -5.48 -1.49 17.97
C HIS A 358 -6.66 -1.67 17.00
N ASP A 359 -7.90 -1.63 17.50
CA ASP A 359 -9.08 -1.72 16.64
C ASP A 359 -9.26 -0.45 15.78
N ILE A 360 -8.87 0.71 16.30
CA ILE A 360 -8.81 1.95 15.52
C ILE A 360 -7.75 1.84 14.42
N VAL A 361 -6.54 1.36 14.75
CA VAL A 361 -5.46 1.16 13.77
C VAL A 361 -5.87 0.16 12.68
N ARG A 362 -6.55 -0.93 13.03
CA ARG A 362 -7.12 -1.90 12.08
C ARG A 362 -8.18 -1.26 11.18
N SER A 363 -8.97 -0.33 11.70
CA SER A 363 -9.94 0.41 10.89
C SER A 363 -9.26 1.32 9.85
N PHE A 364 -8.07 1.84 10.15
CA PHE A 364 -7.24 2.57 9.19
C PHE A 364 -6.75 1.63 8.08
N ARG A 365 -6.23 0.44 8.44
CA ARG A 365 -5.86 -0.60 7.47
C ARG A 365 -7.01 -0.95 6.52
N GLN A 366 -8.20 -1.21 7.06
CA GLN A 366 -9.40 -1.51 6.28
C GLN A 366 -9.79 -0.37 5.31
N THR A 367 -9.59 0.88 5.72
CA THR A 367 -9.83 2.05 4.86
C THR A 367 -8.86 2.06 3.68
N MET A 368 -7.57 1.77 3.94
CA MET A 368 -6.52 1.72 2.91
C MET A 368 -6.65 0.52 1.96
N ASP A 369 -7.24 -0.58 2.41
CA ASP A 369 -7.47 -1.78 1.59
C ASP A 369 -8.44 -1.53 0.43
N GLN A 370 -9.35 -0.57 0.58
CA GLN A 370 -10.24 -0.14 -0.50
C GLN A 370 -9.45 0.42 -1.69
N TYR A 371 -8.28 1.03 -1.43
CA TYR A 371 -7.37 1.61 -2.42
C TYR A 371 -6.24 0.66 -2.84
N SER A 372 -6.24 -0.58 -2.35
CA SER A 372 -5.19 -1.59 -2.56
C SER A 372 -5.63 -2.76 -3.43
N ARG A 373 -6.86 -2.73 -3.97
CA ARG A 373 -7.42 -3.83 -4.79
C ARG A 373 -6.80 -3.94 -6.18
N GLU A 374 -6.25 -2.84 -6.71
CA GLU A 374 -5.57 -2.81 -8.00
C GLU A 374 -4.18 -3.47 -7.88
N PRO A 375 -3.88 -4.53 -8.65
CA PRO A 375 -2.57 -5.19 -8.61
C PRO A 375 -1.43 -4.20 -8.85
N GLY A 376 -0.38 -4.26 -8.03
CA GLY A 376 0.77 -3.35 -8.10
C GLY A 376 0.57 -1.99 -7.41
N ARG A 377 -0.62 -1.72 -6.83
CA ARG A 377 -0.92 -0.47 -6.10
C ARG A 377 -1.38 -0.71 -4.67
N TYR A 378 -0.78 -1.71 -4.01
CA TYR A 378 -0.93 -1.91 -2.57
C TYR A 378 -0.53 -0.64 -1.79
N ARG A 379 -1.33 -0.24 -0.79
CA ARG A 379 -1.05 0.92 0.06
C ARG A 379 -0.39 0.48 1.35
N PHE A 380 0.84 0.95 1.57
CA PHE A 380 1.65 0.60 2.75
C PHE A 380 1.17 1.33 4.01
N MET A 381 1.08 0.61 5.13
CA MET A 381 0.82 1.17 6.45
C MET A 381 1.95 0.83 7.41
N GLY A 382 2.73 1.83 7.81
CA GLY A 382 3.72 1.72 8.88
C GLY A 382 3.22 2.38 10.17
N THR A 383 3.67 1.89 11.32
CA THR A 383 3.43 2.55 12.61
C THR A 383 4.76 2.81 13.32
N GLU A 384 4.92 4.02 13.86
CA GLU A 384 6.08 4.39 14.65
C GLU A 384 5.92 3.99 16.11
N VAL A 385 6.86 3.18 16.60
CA VAL A 385 6.84 2.69 17.98
C VAL A 385 8.12 3.11 18.68
N HIS A 386 7.97 4.11 19.56
CA HIS A 386 9.06 4.68 20.35
C HIS A 386 8.91 4.36 21.83
N ALA A 387 10.02 4.01 22.49
CA ALA A 387 10.09 3.78 23.93
C ALA A 387 9.01 2.83 24.46
N GLU A 388 8.79 1.72 23.75
CA GLU A 388 7.85 0.66 24.11
C GLU A 388 8.60 -0.67 24.25
N SER A 389 8.04 -1.60 25.02
CA SER A 389 8.60 -2.93 25.13
C SER A 389 8.35 -3.72 23.83
N ILE A 390 9.25 -4.65 23.51
CA ILE A 390 9.20 -5.37 22.23
C ILE A 390 7.90 -6.18 22.07
N ASP A 391 7.38 -6.74 23.15
CA ASP A 391 6.13 -7.50 23.21
C ASP A 391 4.92 -6.65 22.81
N LYS A 392 4.86 -5.40 23.29
CA LYS A 392 3.81 -4.45 22.90
C LYS A 392 3.99 -3.97 21.46
N ALA A 393 5.23 -3.68 21.05
CA ALA A 393 5.52 -3.28 19.68
C ALA A 393 5.05 -4.34 18.67
N MET A 394 5.31 -5.62 18.93
CA MET A 394 4.93 -6.70 18.00
C MET A 394 3.41 -6.84 17.79
N LEU A 395 2.56 -6.29 18.66
CA LEU A 395 1.10 -6.35 18.49
C LEU A 395 0.61 -5.62 17.24
N TYR A 396 1.32 -4.59 16.79
CA TYR A 396 0.94 -3.81 15.61
C TYR A 396 1.13 -4.56 14.27
N TYR A 397 1.83 -5.70 14.25
CA TYR A 397 1.81 -6.61 13.08
C TYR A 397 0.45 -7.31 12.91
N GLY A 398 -0.39 -7.29 13.94
CA GLY A 398 -1.69 -7.95 13.93
C GLY A 398 -1.59 -9.45 14.22
N LEU A 399 -2.60 -10.19 13.75
CA LEU A 399 -2.73 -11.64 13.92
C LEU A 399 -2.77 -12.32 12.55
N PRO A 400 -2.53 -13.64 12.46
CA PRO A 400 -2.60 -14.36 11.17
C PRO A 400 -3.93 -14.21 10.42
N PHE A 401 -5.00 -13.84 11.11
CA PHE A 401 -6.35 -13.64 10.56
C PHE A 401 -6.87 -12.19 10.72
N ILE A 402 -6.06 -11.25 11.25
CA ILE A 402 -6.42 -9.83 11.38
C ILE A 402 -5.25 -9.00 10.89
N GLN A 403 -5.45 -8.29 9.77
CA GLN A 403 -4.45 -7.38 9.21
C GLN A 403 -4.36 -6.08 10.01
N GLU A 404 -3.14 -5.58 10.14
CA GLU A 404 -2.83 -4.33 10.82
C GLU A 404 -1.67 -3.63 10.06
N ALA A 405 -0.58 -3.20 10.71
CA ALA A 405 0.53 -2.55 10.02
C ALA A 405 1.41 -3.56 9.25
N ASP A 406 1.96 -3.13 8.12
CA ASP A 406 2.92 -3.88 7.32
C ASP A 406 4.29 -3.95 8.01
N PHE A 407 4.66 -2.86 8.68
CA PHE A 407 5.98 -2.69 9.28
C PHE A 407 5.94 -1.76 10.50
N LEU A 408 6.86 -2.03 11.43
CA LEU A 408 7.10 -1.23 12.61
C LEU A 408 8.41 -0.47 12.48
N SER A 409 8.36 0.86 12.48
CA SER A 409 9.56 1.66 12.63
C SER A 409 9.99 1.65 14.10
N THR A 410 11.05 0.91 14.41
CA THR A 410 11.66 0.88 15.75
C THR A 410 13.07 1.45 15.69
N ALA A 411 13.39 2.43 16.54
CA ALA A 411 14.72 3.04 16.63
C ALA A 411 15.75 2.19 17.41
N THR A 412 15.61 0.86 17.43
CA THR A 412 16.40 -0.04 18.28
C THR A 412 17.90 -0.06 17.92
N LEU A 413 18.25 0.28 16.66
CA LEU A 413 19.63 0.34 16.17
C LEU A 413 20.42 1.58 16.65
N LEU A 414 19.76 2.57 17.27
CA LEU A 414 20.38 3.81 17.75
C LEU A 414 20.69 3.80 19.26
N ARG A 415 20.68 2.63 19.92
CA ARG A 415 21.05 2.50 21.34
C ARG A 415 22.37 1.81 21.57
#